data_AF-A0A4R8WII1-F1
#
_entry.id   AF-A0A4R8WII1-F1
#
_cell.length_a   1.000
_cell.length_b   1.000
_cell.length_c   1.000
_cell.angle_alpha   90.00
_cell.angle_beta   90.00
_cell.angle_gamma   90.00
#
_symmetry.space_group_name_H-M   'P 1'
#
loop_
_entity.id
_entity.type
_entity.pdbx_description
1 polymer ?
#
loop_
_entity_poly.entity_id
_entity_poly.type
_entity_poly.pdbx_seq_one_letter_code
_entity_poly.pdbx_strand_id
1 'polypeptide(L)'
;MASVRFPARPRPAPTAPTAVDDAGAPTFTLPAAQLGGSAISFSGITAVTIVTVPLANGSRTPVLKLEADDIVIDDFLLDVRTATGPSLVTNSGRMELRGNVRVYLDSVAGTLLDGTAFTLGAETPPPGDELPPSLLKVHLGLVGVSANSITLALSHQAMH
;
A
#
# COMPACT_ATOMS: atom_id res chain seq x y z
N MET A 1 -1.93 42.47 40.49
CA MET A 1 -1.94 41.04 40.11
C MET A 1 -2.13 40.96 38.60
N ALA A 2 -1.10 40.60 37.83
CA ALA A 2 -1.15 40.55 36.38
C ALA A 2 -1.01 39.10 35.90
N SER A 3 -2.08 38.56 35.28
CA SER A 3 -2.11 37.22 34.71
C SER A 3 -1.26 37.16 33.45
N VAL A 4 -0.15 36.43 33.50
CA VAL A 4 0.66 36.07 32.33
C VAL A 4 -0.05 34.96 31.57
N ARG A 5 -0.59 35.28 30.38
CA ARG A 5 -1.00 34.27 29.40
C ARG A 5 0.26 33.70 28.76
N PHE A 6 0.60 32.47 29.07
CA PHE A 6 1.65 31.73 28.36
C PHE A 6 1.18 31.48 26.91
N PRO A 7 1.99 31.79 25.88
CA PRO A 7 1.68 31.37 24.52
C PRO A 7 1.71 29.84 24.47
N ALA A 8 0.66 29.24 23.88
CA ALA A 8 0.63 27.81 23.62
C ALA A 8 1.85 27.44 22.75
N ARG A 9 2.74 26.60 23.27
CA ARG A 9 3.84 26.04 22.48
C ARG A 9 3.25 25.29 21.29
N PRO A 10 3.81 25.43 20.08
CA PRO A 10 3.53 24.50 18.99
C PRO A 10 3.83 23.09 19.50
N ARG A 11 2.83 22.21 19.47
CA ARG A 11 3.03 20.78 19.73
C ARG A 11 4.02 20.28 18.67
N PRO A 12 5.14 19.63 19.04
CA PRO A 12 5.95 18.96 18.04
C PRO A 12 5.03 17.99 17.29
N ALA A 13 4.97 18.13 15.96
CA ALA A 13 4.27 17.18 15.12
C ALA A 13 4.82 15.77 15.43
N PRO A 14 4.00 14.71 15.38
CA PRO A 14 4.49 13.34 15.48
C PRO A 14 5.65 13.20 14.50
N THR A 15 6.83 12.84 15.00
CA THR A 15 7.97 12.53 14.15
C THR A 15 7.52 11.39 13.26
N ALA A 16 7.31 11.65 11.97
CA ALA A 16 7.01 10.61 11.01
C ALA A 16 8.09 9.52 11.16
N PRO A 17 7.72 8.23 11.17
CA PRO A 17 8.70 7.16 11.28
C PRO A 17 9.80 7.40 10.26
N THR A 18 11.05 7.25 10.67
CA THR A 18 12.18 7.44 9.76
C THR A 18 12.12 6.34 8.70
N ALA A 19 11.61 6.68 7.51
CA ALA A 19 11.51 5.76 6.40
C ALA A 19 12.92 5.23 6.06
N VAL A 20 13.10 3.91 6.17
CA VAL A 20 14.40 3.27 5.94
C VAL A 20 14.66 3.22 4.43
N ASP A 21 15.84 3.60 3.96
CA ASP A 21 16.17 3.53 2.54
C ASP A 21 16.19 2.06 2.08
N ASP A 22 15.31 1.67 1.15
CA ASP A 22 15.31 0.33 0.57
C ASP A 22 16.22 0.33 -0.67
N ALA A 23 17.50 0.09 -0.46
CA ALA A 23 18.50 0.02 -1.54
C ALA A 23 18.24 -1.12 -2.54
N GLY A 24 17.38 -2.09 -2.20
CA GLY A 24 16.95 -3.18 -3.08
C GLY A 24 15.65 -2.87 -3.82
N ALA A 25 15.00 -1.73 -3.57
CA ALA A 25 13.74 -1.38 -4.22
C ALA A 25 13.97 -1.00 -5.69
N PRO A 26 13.13 -1.51 -6.61
CA PRO A 26 13.10 -1.02 -7.98
C PRO A 26 12.77 0.48 -8.04
N THR A 27 13.13 1.12 -9.15
CA THR A 27 12.66 2.48 -9.43
C THR A 27 11.21 2.45 -9.86
N PHE A 28 10.34 3.12 -9.10
CA PHE A 28 8.90 3.12 -9.36
C PHE A 28 8.43 4.37 -10.10
N THR A 29 7.27 4.29 -10.73
CA THR A 29 6.63 5.41 -11.43
C THR A 29 5.39 5.87 -10.67
N LEU A 30 5.19 7.19 -10.60
CA LEU A 30 3.93 7.78 -10.13
C LEU A 30 3.14 8.33 -11.32
N PRO A 31 1.79 8.42 -11.22
CA PRO A 31 0.97 8.11 -10.03
C PRO A 31 0.87 6.61 -9.73
N ALA A 32 0.71 6.27 -8.45
CA ALA A 32 0.52 4.88 -8.02
C ALA A 32 -0.75 4.30 -8.65
N ALA A 33 -0.70 3.04 -9.09
CA ALA A 33 -1.88 2.34 -9.56
C ALA A 33 -2.86 2.12 -8.41
N GLN A 34 -4.15 2.13 -8.68
CA GLN A 34 -5.17 1.86 -7.67
C GLN A 34 -5.57 0.40 -7.78
N LEU A 35 -5.23 -0.40 -6.78
CA LEU A 35 -5.65 -1.80 -6.67
C LEU A 35 -6.78 -1.88 -5.64
N GLY A 36 -7.99 -2.16 -6.10
CA GLY A 36 -9.13 -2.51 -5.27
C GLY A 36 -9.32 -4.03 -5.18
N GLY A 37 -10.01 -4.48 -4.13
CA GLY A 37 -10.46 -5.86 -4.00
C GLY A 37 -11.63 -5.99 -3.05
N SER A 38 -12.52 -6.95 -3.29
CA SER A 38 -13.62 -7.24 -2.36
C SER A 38 -13.10 -7.85 -1.07
N ALA A 39 -12.11 -8.72 -1.17
CA ALA A 39 -11.40 -9.31 -0.04
C ALA A 39 -9.93 -9.52 -0.39
N ILE A 40 -9.06 -9.37 0.59
CA ILE A 40 -7.65 -9.74 0.50
C ILE A 40 -7.30 -10.58 1.72
N SER A 41 -6.50 -11.61 1.49
CA SER A 41 -5.97 -12.49 2.51
C SER A 41 -4.45 -12.53 2.38
N PHE A 42 -3.77 -12.36 3.49
CA PHE A 42 -2.32 -12.41 3.62
C PHE A 42 -1.94 -13.65 4.42
N SER A 43 -0.91 -14.36 3.98
CA SER A 43 -0.33 -15.48 4.70
C SER A 43 1.17 -15.29 4.83
N GLY A 44 1.71 -15.59 6.02
CA GLY A 44 3.13 -15.43 6.31
C GLY A 44 3.60 -13.98 6.24
N ILE A 45 2.82 -13.02 6.77
CA ILE A 45 3.28 -11.63 6.88
C ILE A 45 4.57 -11.63 7.68
N THR A 46 5.64 -11.17 7.04
CA THR A 46 6.98 -11.14 7.62
C THR A 46 7.27 -9.76 8.20
N ALA A 47 6.90 -8.69 7.49
CA ALA A 47 7.18 -7.33 7.92
C ALA A 47 6.24 -6.31 7.25
N VAL A 48 5.93 -5.25 8.00
CA VAL A 48 5.21 -4.07 7.50
C VAL A 48 6.00 -2.84 7.92
N THR A 49 6.72 -2.22 6.99
CA THR A 49 7.67 -1.14 7.31
C THR A 49 7.53 0.01 6.34
N ILE A 50 7.81 1.23 6.78
CA ILE A 50 7.86 2.39 5.88
C ILE A 50 9.29 2.49 5.34
N VAL A 51 9.41 2.41 4.02
CA VAL A 51 10.69 2.48 3.32
C VAL A 51 10.69 3.63 2.34
N THR A 52 11.86 4.17 2.06
CA THR A 52 12.04 5.17 1.01
C THR A 52 12.42 4.46 -0.28
N VAL A 53 11.67 4.70 -1.35
CA VAL A 53 11.95 4.12 -2.68
C VAL A 53 12.30 5.21 -3.71
N PRO A 54 13.19 4.92 -4.66
CA PRO A 54 13.49 5.82 -5.76
C PRO A 54 12.34 5.84 -6.77
N LEU A 55 12.02 7.04 -7.26
CA LEU A 55 11.04 7.26 -8.31
C LEU A 55 11.75 7.54 -9.64
N ALA A 56 11.07 7.23 -10.75
CA ALA A 56 11.58 7.44 -12.11
C ALA A 56 11.85 8.93 -12.43
N ASN A 57 11.24 9.85 -11.68
CA ASN A 57 11.51 11.28 -11.77
C ASN A 57 12.81 11.71 -11.04
N GLY A 58 13.55 10.77 -10.44
CA GLY A 58 14.76 11.01 -9.66
C GLY A 58 14.51 11.42 -8.20
N SER A 59 13.25 11.62 -7.80
CA SER A 59 12.88 11.87 -6.42
C SER A 59 12.83 10.57 -5.61
N ARG A 60 12.73 10.69 -4.29
CA ARG A 60 12.51 9.58 -3.38
C ARG A 60 11.23 9.85 -2.58
N THR A 61 10.41 8.82 -2.41
CA THR A 61 9.17 8.94 -1.63
C THR A 61 9.09 7.84 -0.59
N PRO A 62 8.64 8.14 0.64
CA PRO A 62 8.31 7.11 1.60
C PRO A 62 7.08 6.33 1.11
N VAL A 63 7.16 5.01 1.16
CA VAL A 63 6.08 4.08 0.84
C VAL A 63 6.02 3.01 1.93
N LEU A 64 4.85 2.43 2.11
CA LEU A 64 4.67 1.26 2.94
C LEU A 64 5.12 0.01 2.18
N LYS A 65 6.15 -0.66 2.69
CA LYS A 65 6.58 -1.98 2.23
C LYS A 65 5.94 -3.05 3.09
N LEU A 66 5.18 -3.91 2.44
CA LEU A 66 4.59 -5.11 2.99
C LEU A 66 5.33 -6.33 2.45
N GLU A 67 5.88 -7.15 3.33
CA GLU A 67 6.48 -8.44 2.98
C GLU A 67 5.62 -9.57 3.54
N ALA A 68 5.24 -10.50 2.66
CA ALA A 68 4.46 -11.68 3.00
C ALA A 68 4.90 -12.88 2.16
N ASP A 69 4.58 -14.09 2.61
CA ASP A 69 4.83 -15.29 1.81
C ASP A 69 3.83 -15.40 0.66
N ASP A 70 2.54 -15.18 0.96
CA ASP A 70 1.46 -15.30 0.00
C ASP A 70 0.38 -14.23 0.20
N ILE A 71 -0.17 -13.73 -0.90
CA ILE A 71 -1.28 -12.77 -0.89
C ILE A 71 -2.32 -13.23 -1.92
N VAL A 72 -3.57 -13.34 -1.48
CA VAL A 72 -4.71 -13.66 -2.34
C VAL A 72 -5.69 -12.52 -2.30
N ILE A 73 -6.09 -12.02 -3.47
CA ILE A 73 -7.03 -10.92 -3.63
C ILE A 73 -8.19 -11.42 -4.46
N ASP A 74 -9.40 -11.39 -3.90
CA ASP A 74 -10.63 -11.76 -4.58
C ASP A 74 -11.33 -10.51 -5.17
N ASP A 75 -11.88 -10.67 -6.37
CA ASP A 75 -12.50 -9.62 -7.20
C ASP A 75 -11.61 -8.37 -7.29
N PHE A 76 -10.36 -8.58 -7.70
CA PHE A 76 -9.42 -7.47 -7.77
C PHE A 76 -9.72 -6.58 -8.98
N LEU A 77 -9.58 -5.28 -8.75
CA LEU A 77 -9.70 -4.23 -9.76
C LEU A 77 -8.40 -3.44 -9.75
N LEU A 78 -7.63 -3.51 -10.83
CA LEU A 78 -6.45 -2.70 -10.99
C LEU A 78 -6.75 -1.57 -11.98
N ASP A 79 -6.80 -0.33 -11.49
CA ASP A 79 -6.90 0.90 -12.26
C ASP A 79 -5.51 1.55 -12.35
N VAL A 80 -4.84 1.36 -13.49
CA VAL A 80 -3.57 2.03 -13.78
C VAL A 80 -3.89 3.35 -14.48
N ARG A 81 -3.93 4.44 -13.71
CA ARG A 81 -4.03 5.79 -14.29
C ARG A 81 -2.67 6.19 -14.81
N THR A 82 -2.53 6.27 -16.13
CA THR A 82 -1.37 6.90 -16.73
C THR A 82 -1.58 8.42 -16.74
N ALA A 83 -0.52 9.21 -16.53
CA ALA A 83 -0.60 10.67 -16.61
C ALA A 83 -0.93 11.17 -18.03
N THR A 84 -0.81 10.31 -19.04
CA THR A 84 -1.06 10.60 -20.45
C THR A 84 -1.28 9.29 -21.20
N GLY A 85 -2.53 8.85 -21.34
CA GLY A 85 -2.87 7.63 -22.09
C GLY A 85 -4.12 6.91 -21.58
N PRO A 86 -4.56 5.84 -22.27
CA PRO A 86 -5.68 5.01 -21.83
C PRO A 86 -5.41 4.38 -20.47
N SER A 87 -6.38 4.44 -19.56
CA SER A 87 -6.31 3.73 -18.28
C SER A 87 -6.53 2.24 -18.52
N LEU A 88 -5.60 1.42 -18.03
CA LEU A 88 -5.81 -0.02 -18.01
C LEU A 88 -6.61 -0.37 -16.77
N VAL A 89 -7.86 -0.78 -16.98
CA VAL A 89 -8.71 -1.34 -15.93
C VAL A 89 -8.71 -2.86 -16.10
N THR A 90 -7.98 -3.54 -15.24
CA THR A 90 -8.04 -5.00 -15.17
C THR A 90 -9.09 -5.38 -14.13
N ASN A 91 -10.17 -6.02 -14.58
CA ASN A 91 -11.14 -6.67 -13.71
C ASN A 91 -10.91 -8.17 -13.80
N SER A 92 -10.66 -8.82 -12.68
CA SER A 92 -10.34 -10.24 -12.65
C SER A 92 -10.86 -10.84 -11.36
N GLY A 93 -11.36 -12.06 -11.47
CA GLY A 93 -12.00 -12.71 -10.33
C GLY A 93 -11.06 -12.96 -9.16
N ARG A 94 -9.76 -13.23 -9.40
CA ARG A 94 -8.82 -13.52 -8.32
C ARG A 94 -7.35 -13.33 -8.72
N MET A 95 -6.57 -12.68 -7.86
CA MET A 95 -5.11 -12.56 -7.97
C MET A 95 -4.44 -13.32 -6.84
N GLU A 96 -3.49 -14.18 -7.17
CA GLU A 96 -2.65 -14.87 -6.20
C GLU A 96 -1.19 -14.51 -6.42
N LEU A 97 -0.59 -13.90 -5.42
CA LEU A 97 0.84 -13.67 -5.33
C LEU A 97 1.44 -14.70 -4.39
N ARG A 98 2.46 -15.43 -4.86
CA ARG A 98 3.08 -16.51 -4.11
C ARG A 98 4.60 -16.39 -4.12
N GLY A 99 5.20 -16.60 -2.95
CA GLY A 99 6.65 -16.63 -2.73
C GLY A 99 7.31 -15.25 -2.66
N ASN A 100 7.87 -14.93 -1.49
CA ASN A 100 8.57 -13.67 -1.17
C ASN A 100 7.87 -12.43 -1.76
N VAL A 101 6.57 -12.31 -1.46
CA VAL A 101 5.75 -11.21 -1.95
C VAL A 101 6.17 -9.93 -1.23
N ARG A 102 6.58 -8.93 -2.01
CA ARG A 102 6.92 -7.59 -1.55
C ARG A 102 6.00 -6.60 -2.25
N VAL A 103 5.13 -5.96 -1.50
CA VAL A 103 4.21 -4.96 -2.02
C VAL A 103 4.66 -3.60 -1.52
N TYR A 104 4.84 -2.66 -2.44
CA TYR A 104 5.15 -1.27 -2.17
C TYR A 104 3.88 -0.46 -2.40
N LEU A 105 3.39 0.14 -1.32
CA LEU A 105 2.09 0.78 -1.24
C LEU A 105 2.29 2.23 -0.81
N ASP A 106 1.72 3.17 -1.54
CA ASP A 106 1.63 4.56 -1.09
C ASP A 106 0.67 4.66 0.12
N SER A 107 -0.47 3.99 -0.02
CA SER A 107 -1.46 3.83 1.03
C SER A 107 -2.19 2.48 0.90
N VAL A 108 -2.69 1.96 2.02
CA VAL A 108 -3.62 0.84 2.08
C VAL A 108 -4.81 1.26 2.92
N ALA A 109 -6.00 1.13 2.37
CA ALA A 109 -7.26 1.26 3.07
C ALA A 109 -8.01 -0.06 2.98
N GLY A 110 -8.67 -0.45 4.06
CA GLY A 110 -9.43 -1.69 4.12
C GLY A 110 -10.40 -1.69 5.28
N THR A 111 -11.26 -2.69 5.31
CA THR A 111 -12.18 -2.94 6.42
C THR A 111 -11.83 -4.28 7.04
N LEU A 112 -11.63 -4.30 8.35
CA LEU A 112 -11.43 -5.51 9.12
C LEU A 112 -12.70 -6.37 9.14
N LEU A 113 -12.57 -7.65 9.50
CA LEU A 113 -13.73 -8.55 9.62
C LEU A 113 -14.72 -8.12 10.71
N ASP A 114 -14.26 -7.35 11.70
CA ASP A 114 -15.10 -6.77 12.75
C ASP A 114 -15.87 -5.52 12.27
N GLY A 115 -15.68 -5.10 11.00
CA GLY A 115 -16.29 -3.92 10.42
C GLY A 115 -15.49 -2.62 10.62
N THR A 116 -14.33 -2.67 11.28
CA THR A 116 -13.49 -1.50 11.54
C THR A 116 -12.74 -1.11 10.27
N ALA A 117 -12.96 0.12 9.79
CA ALA A 117 -12.18 0.67 8.69
C ALA A 117 -10.76 1.05 9.17
N PHE A 118 -9.77 0.73 8.36
CA PHE A 118 -8.37 0.93 8.65
C PHE A 118 -7.65 1.49 7.44
N THR A 119 -6.80 2.49 7.67
CA THR A 119 -5.98 3.10 6.63
C THR A 119 -4.55 3.24 7.14
N LEU A 120 -3.59 2.74 6.37
CA LEU A 120 -2.17 2.98 6.55
C LEU A 120 -1.61 3.70 5.34
N GLY A 121 -0.53 4.41 5.57
CA GLY A 121 0.30 4.99 4.54
C GLY A 121 1.56 5.57 5.17
N ALA A 122 2.39 6.21 4.36
CA ALA A 122 3.58 6.88 4.87
C ALA A 122 3.26 7.91 5.99
N GLU A 123 2.12 8.61 5.85
CA GLU A 123 1.65 9.62 6.81
C GLU A 123 0.83 9.04 7.97
N THR A 124 0.40 7.78 7.88
CA THR A 124 -0.38 7.10 8.93
C THR A 124 0.32 5.78 9.25
N PRO A 125 1.31 5.80 10.15
CA PRO A 125 2.05 4.60 10.50
C PRO A 125 1.15 3.54 11.13
N PRO A 126 1.49 2.25 10.95
CA PRO A 126 0.81 1.18 11.63
C PRO A 126 0.79 1.38 13.14
N PRO A 127 -0.36 1.22 13.82
CA PRO A 127 -0.42 1.26 15.29
C PRO A 127 0.33 0.07 15.93
N GLY A 128 0.73 -0.93 15.13
CA GLY A 128 1.65 -2.03 15.47
C GLY A 128 2.17 -2.70 14.19
N ASP A 129 3.14 -3.61 14.31
CA ASP A 129 3.79 -4.27 13.16
C ASP A 129 2.90 -5.34 12.47
N GLU A 130 1.67 -5.54 12.96
CA GLU A 130 0.79 -6.62 12.52
C GLU A 130 -0.33 -6.07 11.61
N LEU A 131 -0.28 -6.46 10.33
CA LEU A 131 -1.44 -6.39 9.46
C LEU A 131 -2.32 -7.61 9.71
N PRO A 132 -3.66 -7.45 9.71
CA PRO A 132 -4.58 -8.57 9.87
C PRO A 132 -4.42 -9.55 8.71
N PRO A 133 -4.64 -10.85 8.95
CA PRO A 133 -4.52 -11.87 7.91
C PRO A 133 -5.56 -11.72 6.81
N SER A 134 -6.64 -10.98 7.03
CA SER A 134 -7.64 -10.71 6.01
C SER A 134 -8.32 -9.35 6.20
N LEU A 135 -8.62 -8.72 5.06
CA LEU A 135 -9.31 -7.44 4.97
C LEU A 135 -10.40 -7.53 3.89
N LEU A 136 -11.45 -6.76 4.08
CA LEU A 136 -12.60 -6.62 3.18
C LEU A 136 -12.60 -5.22 2.57
N LYS A 137 -13.16 -5.06 1.37
CA LYS A 137 -13.28 -3.77 0.66
C LYS A 137 -11.96 -2.99 0.68
N VAL A 138 -10.92 -3.61 0.16
CA VAL A 138 -9.59 -3.03 0.18
C VAL A 138 -9.36 -2.12 -1.01
N HIS A 139 -8.63 -1.04 -0.75
CA HIS A 139 -8.19 -0.05 -1.71
C HIS A 139 -6.72 0.26 -1.42
N LEU A 140 -5.86 -0.06 -2.36
CA LEU A 140 -4.42 -0.04 -2.23
C LEU A 140 -3.88 0.93 -3.29
N GLY A 141 -3.12 1.93 -2.87
CA GLY A 141 -2.29 2.74 -3.74
C GLY A 141 -1.03 1.96 -4.11
N LEU A 142 -1.14 1.06 -5.07
CA LEU A 142 -0.07 0.18 -5.51
C LEU A 142 1.00 0.96 -6.27
N VAL A 143 2.14 1.20 -5.63
CA VAL A 143 3.35 1.76 -6.25
C VAL A 143 4.07 0.67 -7.05
N GLY A 144 4.10 -0.55 -6.51
CA GLY A 144 4.54 -1.72 -7.23
C GLY A 144 4.44 -2.99 -6.40
N VAL A 145 4.54 -4.13 -7.07
CA VAL A 145 4.55 -5.44 -6.42
C VAL A 145 5.60 -6.32 -7.05
N SER A 146 6.26 -7.12 -6.21
CA SER A 146 7.19 -8.17 -6.61
C SER A 146 6.79 -9.45 -5.91
N ALA A 147 6.79 -10.56 -6.63
CA ALA A 147 6.55 -11.89 -6.09
C ALA A 147 7.25 -12.91 -7.01
N ASN A 148 7.54 -14.10 -6.49
CA ASN A 148 8.11 -15.18 -7.30
C ASN A 148 7.11 -15.67 -8.35
N SER A 149 5.82 -15.69 -8.01
CA SER A 149 4.73 -16.05 -8.93
C SER A 149 3.55 -15.12 -8.75
N ILE A 150 2.98 -14.66 -9.87
CA ILE A 150 1.75 -13.87 -9.91
C ILE A 150 0.79 -14.60 -10.83
N THR A 151 -0.26 -15.17 -10.25
CA THR A 151 -1.31 -15.88 -10.98
C THR A 151 -2.56 -15.03 -10.97
N LEU A 152 -3.10 -14.75 -12.16
CA LEU A 152 -4.37 -14.07 -12.32
C LEU A 152 -5.37 -15.12 -12.82
N ALA A 153 -6.32 -15.49 -11.96
CA ALA A 153 -7.38 -16.44 -12.29
C ALA A 153 -8.64 -15.67 -12.72
N LEU A 154 -9.30 -16.16 -13.77
CA LEU A 154 -10.53 -15.58 -14.33
C LEU A 154 -10.37 -14.13 -14.76
N SER A 155 -9.29 -13.85 -15.50
CA SER A 155 -8.97 -12.50 -15.96
C SER A 155 -9.63 -12.15 -17.28
N HIS A 156 -10.46 -11.10 -17.27
CA HIS A 156 -10.90 -10.43 -18.49
C HIS A 156 -10.20 -9.09 -18.57
N GLN A 157 -9.13 -9.01 -19.35
CA GLN A 157 -8.45 -7.75 -19.63
C GLN A 157 -9.21 -7.02 -20.74
N ALA A 158 -9.81 -5.87 -20.41
CA ALA A 158 -10.45 -5.00 -21.39
C ALA A 158 -9.58 -3.75 -21.58
N MET A 159 -9.23 -3.43 -22.83
CA MET A 159 -8.60 -2.15 -23.19
C MET A 159 -9.72 -1.14 -23.42
N HIS A 160 -9.65 0.04 -22.77
CA HIS A 160 -10.67 1.07 -22.87
C HIS A 160 -10.12 2.41 -23.36
#